data_AF-A0A821G810-F1
#
_entry.id   AF-A0A821G810-F1
#
_cell.length_a   1.000
_cell.length_b   1.000
_cell.length_c   1.000
_cell.angle_alpha   90.00
_cell.angle_beta   90.00
_cell.angle_gamma   90.00
#
_symmetry.space_group_name_H-M   'P 1'
#
loop_
_entity.id
_entity.type
_entity.pdbx_description
1 polymer ?
#
loop_
_entity_poly.entity_id
_entity_poly.type
_entity_poly.pdbx_seq_one_letter_code
_entity_poly.pdbx_strand_id
1 'polypeptide(L)'
;MLDIFREMYQNLPEVLINSNAMENYNAIDKDLLDDICNFLEPFQDVINAPSKDRQPCLHRVMPHRQCLIKHCYQKEADSVVIMQLKSFLAQRIKNDWYINDYYRRATILHSK
;
A
#
# COMPACT_ATOMS: atom_id res chain seq x y z
N MET A 1 3.88 0.80 10.68
CA MET A 1 5.13 0.18 11.21
C MET A 1 6.32 0.56 10.33
N LEU A 2 6.27 0.31 9.01
CA LEU A 2 7.32 0.77 8.08
C LEU A 2 7.48 2.30 8.07
N ASP A 3 6.38 3.07 8.13
CA ASP A 3 6.47 4.54 8.24
C ASP A 3 7.19 5.01 9.51
N ILE A 4 6.93 4.38 10.65
CA ILE A 4 7.62 4.70 11.91
C ILE A 4 9.12 4.38 11.78
N PHE A 5 9.45 3.25 11.14
CA PHE A 5 10.83 2.88 10.89
C PHE A 5 11.53 3.86 9.93
N ARG A 6 10.81 4.33 8.89
CA ARG A 6 11.26 5.39 7.97
C ARG A 6 11.51 6.72 8.69
N GLU A 7 10.58 7.16 9.52
CA GLU A 7 10.69 8.41 10.31
C GLU A 7 11.87 8.37 11.28
N MET A 8 12.08 7.23 11.93
CA MET A 8 13.15 7.04 12.89
C MET A 8 14.49 6.68 12.25
N TYR A 9 14.55 6.46 10.94
CA TYR A 9 15.71 5.88 10.25
C TYR A 9 17.02 6.59 10.59
N GLN A 10 17.03 7.93 10.60
CA GLN A 10 18.23 8.72 10.90
C GLN A 10 18.67 8.65 12.37
N ASN A 11 17.74 8.34 13.29
CA ASN A 11 17.97 8.31 14.73
C ASN A 11 18.27 6.88 15.24
N LEU A 12 17.95 5.85 14.43
CA LEU A 12 18.18 4.45 14.79
C LEU A 12 19.66 4.09 15.02
N PRO A 13 20.65 4.60 14.26
CA PRO A 13 22.05 4.32 14.50
C PRO A 13 22.48 4.58 15.94
N GLU A 14 22.06 5.71 16.53
CA GLU A 14 22.42 6.12 17.89
C GLU A 14 21.89 5.15 18.97
N VAL A 15 20.75 4.53 18.69
CA VAL A 15 20.12 3.54 19.57
C VAL A 15 20.73 2.15 19.38
N LEU A 16 21.26 1.86 18.19
CA LEU A 16 21.76 0.54 17.79
C LEU A 16 23.27 0.35 17.98
N ILE A 17 24.04 1.39 18.35
CA ILE A 17 25.52 1.38 18.50
C ILE A 17 26.02 0.19 19.33
N ASN A 18 25.29 -0.19 20.39
CA ASN A 18 25.68 -1.26 21.30
C ASN A 18 24.98 -2.60 21.04
N SER A 19 24.39 -2.77 19.85
CA SER A 19 23.59 -3.95 19.50
C SER A 19 24.14 -4.66 18.26
N ASN A 20 24.02 -6.00 18.23
CA ASN A 20 24.30 -6.80 17.04
C ASN A 20 23.34 -6.51 15.87
N ALA A 21 22.37 -5.61 16.05
CA ALA A 21 21.39 -5.25 15.02
C ALA A 21 21.91 -4.16 14.05
N MET A 22 23.09 -3.58 14.29
CA MET A 22 23.68 -2.57 13.42
C MET A 22 24.02 -3.13 12.02
N GLU A 23 24.43 -4.39 11.93
CA GLU A 23 24.66 -5.07 10.64
C GLU A 23 23.37 -5.17 9.82
N ASN A 24 22.26 -5.52 10.47
CA ASN A 24 20.95 -5.58 9.82
C ASN A 24 20.47 -4.20 9.38
N TYR A 25 20.71 -3.16 10.19
CA TYR A 25 20.40 -1.78 9.82
C TYR A 25 21.19 -1.32 8.59
N ASN A 26 22.50 -1.59 8.55
CA ASN A 26 23.36 -1.21 7.42
C ASN A 26 23.00 -1.93 6.11
N ALA A 27 22.32 -3.07 6.19
CA ALA A 27 21.81 -3.79 5.03
C ALA A 27 20.51 -3.19 4.45
N ILE A 28 19.89 -2.23 5.13
CA ILE A 28 18.66 -1.59 4.66
C ILE A 28 19.00 -0.53 3.62
N ASP A 29 18.44 -0.70 2.44
CA ASP A 29 18.40 0.34 1.41
C ASP A 29 17.30 1.34 1.77
N LYS A 30 17.71 2.55 2.18
CA LYS A 30 16.79 3.61 2.57
C LYS A 30 15.94 4.09 1.39
N ASP A 31 16.52 4.23 0.21
CA ASP A 31 15.81 4.71 -0.97
C ASP A 31 14.71 3.72 -1.36
N LEU A 32 15.02 2.42 -1.29
CA LEU A 32 14.02 1.36 -1.47
C LEU A 32 12.94 1.38 -0.38
N LEU A 33 13.28 1.63 0.88
CA LEU A 33 12.30 1.78 1.96
C LEU A 33 11.35 2.96 1.69
N ASP A 34 11.88 4.10 1.28
CA ASP A 34 11.11 5.29 0.94
C ASP A 34 10.17 4.99 -0.24
N ASP A 35 10.67 4.35 -1.29
CA ASP A 35 9.88 3.91 -2.44
C ASP A 35 8.74 2.96 -2.05
N ILE A 36 9.01 1.98 -1.18
CA ILE A 36 7.98 1.04 -0.69
C ILE A 36 6.92 1.79 0.12
N CYS A 37 7.31 2.65 1.06
CA CYS A 37 6.36 3.42 1.87
C CYS A 37 5.49 4.33 0.99
N ASN A 38 6.10 5.06 0.06
CA ASN A 38 5.38 5.93 -0.88
C ASN A 38 4.44 5.13 -1.79
N PHE A 39 4.86 3.94 -2.23
CA PHE A 39 4.00 3.07 -3.03
C PHE A 39 2.79 2.54 -2.24
N LEU A 40 2.95 2.25 -0.95
CA LEU A 40 1.89 1.69 -0.11
C LEU A 40 0.89 2.74 0.42
N GLU A 41 1.23 4.02 0.44
CA GLU A 41 0.37 5.10 0.94
C GLU A 41 -1.07 5.08 0.36
N PRO A 42 -1.29 4.93 -0.97
CA PRO A 42 -2.64 4.89 -1.54
C PRO A 42 -3.48 3.69 -1.07
N PHE A 43 -2.85 2.59 -0.66
CA PHE A 43 -3.57 1.45 -0.06
C PHE A 43 -4.11 1.82 1.32
N GLN A 44 -3.32 2.56 2.10
CA GLN A 44 -3.73 3.01 3.42
C GLN A 44 -4.93 3.95 3.32
N ASP A 45 -4.96 4.84 2.34
CA ASP A 45 -6.09 5.73 2.08
C ASP A 45 -7.36 4.96 1.74
N VAL A 46 -7.27 3.96 0.86
CA VAL A 46 -8.40 3.11 0.50
C VAL A 46 -8.92 2.30 1.69
N ILE A 47 -8.05 1.83 2.57
CA ILE A 47 -8.43 1.11 3.80
C ILE A 47 -9.14 2.06 4.79
N ASN A 48 -8.69 3.30 4.87
CA ASN A 48 -9.22 4.30 5.79
C ASN A 48 -10.53 4.96 5.32
N ALA A 49 -10.78 5.00 4.01
CA ALA A 49 -11.94 5.69 3.45
C ALA A 49 -13.29 5.09 3.95
N PRO A 50 -13.51 3.76 3.97
CA PRO A 50 -14.75 3.18 4.48
C PRO A 50 -14.94 3.31 5.99
N SER A 51 -13.86 3.44 6.76
CA SER A 51 -13.87 3.40 8.22
C SER A 51 -14.09 4.76 8.88
N LYS A 52 -13.90 5.86 8.14
CA LYS A 52 -14.09 7.23 8.64
C LYS A 52 -15.39 7.89 8.19
N ASP A 53 -16.12 7.28 7.26
CA ASP A 53 -17.25 7.93 6.61
C ASP A 53 -18.57 7.71 7.35
N ARG A 54 -19.34 8.79 7.53
CA ARG A 54 -20.72 8.73 8.07
C ARG A 54 -21.75 8.37 6.99
N GLN A 55 -21.30 8.13 5.76
CA GLN A 55 -22.14 7.84 4.60
C GLN A 55 -21.93 6.40 4.08
N PRO A 56 -22.91 5.85 3.34
CA PRO A 56 -22.79 4.52 2.76
C PRO A 56 -21.59 4.41 1.82
N CYS A 57 -20.57 3.62 2.19
CA CYS A 57 -19.33 3.49 1.39
C CYS A 57 -19.34 2.32 0.40
N LEU A 58 -20.41 1.52 0.37
CA LEU A 58 -20.46 0.27 -0.40
C LEU A 58 -20.23 0.49 -1.91
N HIS A 59 -20.73 1.62 -2.43
CA HIS A 59 -20.58 2.02 -3.83
C HIS A 59 -19.13 2.40 -4.20
N ARG A 60 -18.27 2.67 -3.22
CA ARG A 60 -16.86 3.07 -3.43
C ARG A 60 -15.90 1.88 -3.47
N VAL A 61 -16.32 0.71 -2.99
CA VAL A 61 -15.47 -0.49 -2.91
C VAL A 61 -14.94 -0.90 -4.28
N MET A 62 -15.79 -0.91 -5.32
CA MET A 62 -15.35 -1.24 -6.68
C MET A 62 -14.41 -0.18 -7.28
N PRO A 63 -14.75 1.13 -7.27
CA PRO A 63 -13.83 2.19 -7.69
C PRO A 63 -12.47 2.12 -6.99
N HIS A 64 -12.45 1.92 -5.67
CA HIS A 64 -11.21 1.81 -4.90
C HIS A 64 -10.39 0.58 -5.29
N ARG A 65 -11.02 -0.59 -5.43
CA ARG A 65 -10.35 -1.80 -5.93
C ARG A 65 -9.72 -1.55 -7.30
N GLN A 66 -10.45 -0.89 -8.21
CA GLN A 66 -9.93 -0.57 -9.55
C GLN A 66 -8.78 0.43 -9.49
N CYS A 67 -8.84 1.42 -8.59
CA CYS A 67 -7.77 2.38 -8.35
C CYS A 67 -6.48 1.67 -7.93
N LEU A 68 -6.55 0.78 -6.95
CA LEU A 68 -5.39 0.02 -6.48
C LEU A 68 -4.81 -0.90 -7.54
N ILE A 69 -5.65 -1.58 -8.34
CA ILE A 69 -5.18 -2.39 -9.47
C ILE A 69 -4.39 -1.53 -10.48
N LYS A 70 -4.88 -0.32 -10.79
CA LYS A 70 -4.18 0.60 -11.69
C LYS A 70 -2.88 1.12 -11.07
N HIS A 71 -2.87 1.39 -9.76
CA HIS A 71 -1.68 1.83 -9.03
C HIS A 71 -0.57 0.77 -9.04
N CYS A 72 -0.94 -0.51 -9.10
CA CYS A 72 0.00 -1.62 -9.29
C CYS A 72 0.54 -1.78 -10.73
N TYR A 73 0.22 -0.90 -11.68
CA TYR A 73 0.80 -0.99 -13.01
C TYR A 73 2.30 -0.69 -12.96
N GLN A 74 3.08 -1.59 -13.58
CA GLN A 74 4.52 -1.45 -13.69
C GLN A 74 4.88 -0.31 -14.64
N LYS A 75 5.91 0.45 -14.28
CA LYS A 75 6.50 1.54 -15.04
C LYS A 75 7.95 1.20 -15.35
N GLU A 76 8.48 1.71 -16.45
CA GLU A 76 9.87 1.45 -16.85
C GLU A 76 10.91 1.94 -15.83
N ALA A 77 10.57 2.97 -15.06
CA ALA A 77 11.42 3.52 -14.01
C ALA A 77 11.33 2.75 -12.67
N ASP A 78 10.47 1.74 -12.56
CA ASP A 78 10.35 0.98 -11.31
C ASP A 78 11.59 0.10 -11.08
N SER A 79 12.06 0.03 -9.84
CA SER A 79 13.07 -0.97 -9.47
C SER A 79 12.49 -2.39 -9.56
N VAL A 80 13.36 -3.39 -9.73
CA VAL A 80 12.95 -4.80 -9.83
C VAL A 80 12.11 -5.24 -8.62
N VAL A 81 12.48 -4.78 -7.42
CA VAL A 81 11.75 -5.08 -6.17
C VAL A 81 10.36 -4.46 -6.19
N ILE A 82 10.22 -3.20 -6.62
CA ILE A 82 8.92 -2.53 -6.73
C ILE A 82 8.04 -3.21 -7.79
N MET A 83 8.62 -3.62 -8.93
CA MET A 83 7.89 -4.37 -9.95
C MET A 83 7.32 -5.69 -9.41
N GLN A 84 8.12 -6.44 -8.64
CA GLN A 84 7.69 -7.69 -8.00
C GLN A 84 6.58 -7.44 -6.97
N LEU A 85 6.74 -6.42 -6.11
CA LEU A 85 5.73 -6.02 -5.13
C LEU A 85 4.41 -5.63 -5.79
N LYS A 86 4.47 -4.82 -6.85
CA LYS A 86 3.31 -4.42 -7.67
C LYS A 86 2.59 -5.63 -8.26
N SER A 87 3.32 -6.57 -8.86
CA SER A 87 2.74 -7.80 -9.41
C SER A 87 2.05 -8.64 -8.34
N PHE A 88 2.71 -8.82 -7.20
CA PHE A 88 2.17 -9.57 -6.06
C PHE A 88 0.86 -8.95 -5.57
N LEU A 89 0.84 -7.63 -5.28
CA LEU A 89 -0.35 -6.95 -4.79
C LEU A 89 -1.47 -6.90 -5.82
N ALA A 90 -1.17 -6.69 -7.10
CA ALA A 90 -2.17 -6.73 -8.17
C ALA A 90 -2.87 -8.10 -8.24
N GLN A 91 -2.10 -9.18 -8.12
CA GLN A 91 -2.64 -10.54 -8.12
C GLN A 91 -3.51 -10.79 -6.88
N ARG A 92 -3.03 -10.37 -5.69
CA ARG A 92 -3.78 -10.48 -4.43
C ARG A 92 -5.09 -9.71 -4.46
N ILE A 93 -5.10 -8.47 -4.95
CA ILE A 93 -6.33 -7.70 -5.09
C ILE A 93 -7.32 -8.37 -6.07
N LYS A 94 -6.81 -8.98 -7.15
CA LYS A 94 -7.67 -9.66 -8.12
C LYS A 94 -8.30 -10.93 -7.53
N ASN A 95 -7.52 -11.71 -6.78
CA ASN A 95 -7.93 -13.03 -6.28
C ASN A 95 -8.67 -12.96 -4.94
N ASP A 96 -8.16 -12.16 -4.01
CA ASP A 96 -8.58 -12.20 -2.60
C ASP A 96 -9.66 -11.14 -2.31
N TRP A 97 -9.69 -10.03 -3.07
CA TRP A 97 -10.73 -9.02 -2.92
C TRP A 97 -12.00 -9.39 -3.68
N TYR A 98 -12.82 -10.22 -3.05
CA TYR A 98 -14.10 -10.67 -3.60
C TYR A 98 -15.12 -9.51 -3.73
N ILE A 99 -15.67 -9.36 -4.93
CA ILE A 99 -16.73 -8.39 -5.24
C ILE A 99 -18.02 -9.17 -5.53
N ASN A 100 -18.92 -9.18 -4.55
CA ASN A 100 -20.28 -9.69 -4.72
C ASN A 100 -21.22 -8.70 -5.43
N ASP A 101 -22.45 -9.14 -5.72
CA ASP A 101 -23.43 -8.35 -6.46
C ASP A 101 -23.93 -7.09 -5.73
N TYR A 102 -23.84 -7.05 -4.39
CA TYR A 102 -24.23 -5.86 -3.64
C TYR A 102 -23.32 -4.67 -3.93
N TYR A 103 -21.99 -4.90 -4.00
CA TYR A 103 -21.04 -3.84 -4.37
C TYR A 103 -21.29 -3.34 -5.80
N ARG A 104 -21.61 -4.24 -6.74
CA ARG A 104 -21.92 -3.89 -8.13
C ARG A 104 -23.16 -3.00 -8.20
N ARG A 105 -24.25 -3.42 -7.57
CA ARG A 105 -25.51 -2.68 -7.53
C ARG A 105 -25.34 -1.33 -6.85
N ALA A 106 -24.65 -1.27 -5.71
CA ALA A 106 -24.39 -0.02 -5.01
C ALA A 106 -23.59 0.97 -5.87
N THR A 107 -22.57 0.49 -6.57
CA THR A 107 -21.76 1.31 -7.49
C THR A 107 -22.63 1.88 -8.62
N ILE A 108 -23.48 1.04 -9.24
CA ILE A 108 -24.38 1.47 -10.32
C ILE A 108 -25.41 2.50 -9.83
N LEU A 109 -26.03 2.26 -8.68
CA LEU A 109 -27.06 3.13 -8.11
C LEU A 109 -26.53 4.53 -7.77
N HIS A 110 -25.25 4.64 -7.41
CA HIS A 110 -24.59 5.92 -7.12
C HIS A 110 -23.96 6.59 -8.37
N SER A 111 -23.89 5.90 -9.51
CA SER A 111 -23.38 6.47 -10.77
C SER A 111 -24.43 7.26 -11.57
N LYS A 112 -25.62 7.44 -10.98
CA LYS A 112 -26.71 8.31 -11.47
C LYS A 112 -26.81 9.54 -10.57
#